data_AF-A0AAW2S266-F1
#
_entry.id   AF-A0AAW2S266-F1
#
_cell.length_a   1.000
_cell.length_b   1.000
_cell.length_c   1.000
_cell.angle_alpha   90.00
_cell.angle_beta   90.00
_cell.angle_gamma   90.00
#
_symmetry.space_group_name_H-M   'P 1'
#
loop_
_entity.id
_entity.type
_entity.pdbx_description
1 polymer ?
#
loop_
_entity_poly.entity_id
_entity_poly.type
_entity_poly.pdbx_seq_one_letter_code
_entity_poly.pdbx_strand_id
1 'polypeptide(L)'
;MKKYADMGRQHVEFSVVDQVLLKLTPQIWKKISSKSVHRGLIPKYDGPFEVMSKMHSLAYRLKFPIRFKIHPDFYVSFLKIFHKDLLDTARQQAQRTSSVIWKEFEKTMLKILLMGKI
;
A
#
# COMPACT_ATOMS: atom_id res chain seq x y z
N MET A 1 -19.73 -32.78 5.25
CA MET A 1 -18.30 -32.38 5.14
C MET A 1 -18.10 -30.88 4.85
N LYS A 2 -18.87 -30.26 3.95
CA LYS A 2 -18.72 -28.82 3.61
C LYS A 2 -18.82 -27.84 4.79
N LYS A 3 -19.75 -28.07 5.74
CA LYS A 3 -19.91 -27.23 6.95
C LYS A 3 -18.61 -27.07 7.76
N TYR A 4 -17.85 -28.14 7.97
CA TYR A 4 -16.60 -28.09 8.73
C TYR A 4 -15.45 -27.45 7.92
N ALA A 5 -15.47 -27.56 6.59
CA ALA A 5 -14.44 -26.98 5.73
C ALA A 5 -14.55 -25.45 5.60
N ASP A 6 -15.77 -24.90 5.71
CA ASP A 6 -16.01 -23.46 5.59
C ASP A 6 -16.06 -22.74 6.96
N MET A 7 -15.97 -23.47 8.08
CA MET A 7 -15.88 -22.92 9.43
C MET A 7 -14.59 -22.10 9.59
N GLY A 8 -14.68 -20.79 9.37
CA GLY A 8 -13.57 -19.83 9.50
C GLY A 8 -13.21 -19.08 8.21
N ARG A 9 -13.84 -19.42 7.09
CA ARG A 9 -13.74 -18.62 5.86
C ARG A 9 -14.67 -17.42 5.97
N GLN A 10 -14.11 -16.21 5.93
CA GLN A 10 -14.88 -14.98 5.86
C GLN A 10 -15.02 -14.55 4.40
N HIS A 11 -16.24 -14.23 4.00
CA HIS A 11 -16.48 -13.55 2.73
C HIS A 11 -16.09 -12.08 2.91
N VAL A 12 -14.97 -11.68 2.30
CA VAL A 12 -14.49 -10.30 2.35
C VAL A 12 -14.77 -9.66 1.01
N GLU A 13 -15.51 -8.57 1.03
CA GLU A 13 -15.76 -7.74 -0.14
C GLU A 13 -15.36 -6.30 0.15
N PHE A 14 -14.94 -5.60 -0.90
CA PHE A 14 -14.53 -4.21 -0.83
C PHE A 14 -15.38 -3.41 -1.82
N SER A 15 -15.76 -2.20 -1.41
CA SER A 15 -16.41 -1.23 -2.25
C SER A 15 -15.38 -0.30 -2.91
N VAL A 16 -15.79 0.35 -3.99
CA VAL A 16 -15.01 1.46 -4.57
C VAL A 16 -14.89 2.56 -3.51
N VAL A 17 -13.71 3.20 -3.41
CA VAL A 17 -13.34 4.20 -2.39
C VAL A 17 -12.90 3.61 -1.03
N ASP A 18 -13.11 2.33 -0.77
CA ASP A 18 -12.59 1.72 0.46
C ASP A 18 -11.05 1.80 0.53
N GLN A 19 -10.55 1.99 1.74
CA GLN A 19 -9.12 1.94 2.02
C GLN A 19 -8.71 0.54 2.44
N VAL A 20 -7.69 0.01 1.78
CA VAL A 20 -7.20 -1.34 2.01
C VAL A 20 -5.68 -1.35 2.15
N LEU A 21 -5.19 -2.27 2.96
CA LEU A 21 -3.78 -2.58 3.09
C LEU A 21 -3.38 -3.69 2.11
N LEU A 22 -2.27 -3.51 1.42
CA LEU A 22 -1.72 -4.52 0.52
C LEU A 22 -0.74 -5.43 1.26
N LYS A 23 -0.92 -6.75 1.17
CA LYS A 23 0.02 -7.74 1.70
C LYS A 23 1.33 -7.71 0.92
N LEU A 24 2.43 -7.53 1.65
CA LEU A 24 3.77 -7.52 1.08
C LEU A 24 4.34 -8.94 1.02
N THR A 25 4.41 -9.49 -0.19
CA THR A 25 5.25 -10.66 -0.46
C THR A 25 6.68 -10.22 -0.78
N PRO A 26 7.69 -11.10 -0.68
CA PRO A 26 9.06 -10.75 -1.07
C PRO A 26 9.18 -10.22 -2.51
N GLN A 27 8.33 -10.73 -3.42
CA GLN A 27 8.27 -10.30 -4.82
C GLN A 27 7.70 -8.88 -4.95
N ILE A 28 6.62 -8.58 -4.22
CA ILE A 28 6.00 -7.26 -4.19
C ILE A 28 6.97 -6.26 -3.55
N TRP A 29 7.56 -6.59 -2.40
CA TRP A 29 8.52 -5.74 -1.70
C TRP A 29 9.69 -5.32 -2.59
N LYS A 30 10.29 -6.26 -3.35
CA LYS A 30 11.39 -6.00 -4.28
C LYS A 30 11.02 -4.98 -5.37
N LYS A 31 9.74 -4.86 -5.73
CA LYS A 31 9.25 -3.92 -6.75
C LYS A 31 8.83 -2.55 -6.17
N ILE A 32 8.47 -2.49 -4.88
CA ILE A 32 8.02 -1.26 -4.20
C ILE A 32 9.19 -0.53 -3.52
N SER A 33 10.13 -1.30 -2.96
CA SER A 33 11.24 -0.78 -2.15
C SER A 33 12.58 -1.07 -2.82
N SER A 34 13.42 -0.04 -2.93
CA SER A 34 14.82 -0.17 -3.32
C SER A 34 15.74 -0.52 -2.15
N LYS A 35 15.21 -0.53 -0.91
CA LYS A 35 16.01 -0.81 0.28
C LYS A 35 16.32 -2.30 0.37
N SER A 36 17.60 -2.63 0.54
CA SER A 36 18.04 -3.96 0.97
C SER A 36 17.74 -4.10 2.46
N VAL A 37 16.74 -4.90 2.81
CA VAL A 37 16.31 -5.17 4.18
C VAL A 37 16.23 -6.67 4.37
N HIS A 38 16.66 -7.18 5.52
CA HIS A 38 16.53 -8.59 5.86
C HIS A 38 15.05 -9.03 5.79
N ARG A 39 14.79 -10.26 5.32
CA ARG A 39 13.42 -10.77 5.08
C ARG A 39 12.52 -10.68 6.32
N GLY A 40 13.09 -10.89 7.51
CA GLY A 40 12.36 -10.82 8.78
C GLY A 40 11.96 -9.40 9.21
N LEU A 41 12.54 -8.37 8.59
CA LEU A 41 12.24 -6.95 8.86
C LEU A 41 11.35 -6.32 7.78
N ILE A 42 10.91 -7.10 6.79
CA ILE A 42 9.96 -6.64 5.79
C ILE A 42 8.59 -6.50 6.47
N PRO A 43 7.93 -5.32 6.40
CA PRO A 43 6.58 -5.16 6.93
C PRO A 43 5.62 -6.14 6.26
N LYS A 44 4.64 -6.67 7.01
CA LYS A 44 3.67 -7.63 6.46
C LYS A 44 2.68 -6.98 5.47
N TYR A 45 2.34 -5.72 5.70
CA TYR A 45 1.41 -4.96 4.88
C TYR A 45 1.97 -3.56 4.55
N ASP A 46 1.60 -3.04 3.38
CA ASP A 46 1.86 -1.67 2.96
C ASP A 46 0.56 -0.89 2.86
N GLY A 47 0.72 0.44 2.93
CA GLY A 47 -0.19 1.58 2.90
C GLY A 47 -1.71 1.37 2.86
N PRO A 48 -2.51 2.34 3.33
CA PRO A 48 -3.87 2.44 2.88
C PRO A 48 -3.87 2.85 1.39
N PHE A 49 -4.31 1.95 0.52
CA PHE A 49 -4.56 2.20 -0.88
C PHE A 49 -6.06 2.29 -1.12
N GLU A 50 -6.48 3.20 -2.00
CA GLU A 50 -7.88 3.34 -2.41
C GLU A 50 -8.22 2.28 -3.46
N VAL A 51 -9.34 1.59 -3.27
CA VAL A 51 -9.92 0.72 -4.29
C VAL A 51 -10.57 1.59 -5.37
N MET A 52 -10.07 1.51 -6.59
CA MET A 52 -10.60 2.27 -7.74
C MET A 52 -11.76 1.56 -8.44
N SER A 53 -11.67 0.24 -8.61
CA SER A 53 -12.70 -0.53 -9.31
C SER A 53 -12.62 -2.01 -8.94
N LYS A 54 -13.76 -2.71 -9.05
CA LYS A 54 -13.86 -4.17 -8.94
C LYS A 54 -13.75 -4.74 -10.35
N MET A 55 -12.64 -5.40 -10.65
CA MET A 55 -12.36 -5.93 -12.00
C MET A 55 -13.00 -7.30 -12.21
N HIS A 56 -12.97 -8.14 -11.17
CA HIS A 56 -13.61 -9.46 -11.11
C HIS A 56 -14.28 -9.64 -9.74
N SER A 57 -15.04 -10.72 -9.53
CA SER A 57 -15.70 -10.95 -8.24
C SER A 57 -14.72 -10.95 -7.05
N LEU A 58 -13.46 -11.33 -7.29
CA LEU A 58 -12.41 -11.49 -6.27
C LEU A 58 -11.17 -10.63 -6.54
N ALA A 59 -11.16 -9.79 -7.58
CA ALA A 59 -10.00 -8.96 -7.93
C ALA A 59 -10.37 -7.47 -8.01
N TYR A 60 -9.56 -6.65 -7.35
CA TYR A 60 -9.76 -5.23 -7.17
C TYR A 60 -8.57 -4.45 -7.70
N ARG A 61 -8.84 -3.34 -8.38
CA ARG A 61 -7.84 -2.40 -8.87
C ARG A 61 -7.57 -1.36 -7.79
N LEU A 62 -6.31 -1.24 -7.38
CA LEU A 62 -5.88 -0.26 -6.39
C LEU A 62 -5.24 0.96 -7.06
N LYS A 63 -5.40 2.12 -6.42
CA LYS A 63 -4.73 3.36 -6.80
C LYS A 63 -3.30 3.35 -6.28
N PHE A 64 -2.35 3.09 -7.16
CA PHE A 64 -0.93 3.17 -6.85
C PHE A 64 -0.28 4.45 -7.37
N PRO A 65 0.77 4.94 -6.69
CA PRO A 65 1.62 5.98 -7.25
C PRO A 65 2.42 5.42 -8.44
N ILE A 66 2.64 6.25 -9.47
CA ILE A 66 3.26 5.89 -10.77
C ILE A 66 4.62 5.17 -10.64
N ARG A 67 5.32 5.42 -9.55
CA ARG A 67 6.62 4.81 -9.19
C ARG A 67 6.55 3.30 -8.90
N PHE A 68 5.39 2.74 -8.56
CA PHE A 68 5.28 1.31 -8.32
C PHE A 68 5.22 0.58 -9.65
N LYS A 69 6.27 -0.19 -9.95
CA LYS A 69 6.33 -1.06 -11.14
C LYS A 69 5.58 -2.38 -10.93
N ILE A 70 4.38 -2.31 -10.34
CA ILE A 70 3.53 -3.47 -10.06
C ILE A 70 2.19 -3.26 -10.73
N HIS A 71 1.59 -4.36 -11.17
CA HIS A 71 0.23 -4.36 -11.69
C HIS A 71 -0.76 -3.88 -10.63
N PRO A 72 -1.72 -2.99 -10.96
CA PRO A 72 -2.63 -2.42 -9.98
C PRO A 72 -3.74 -3.37 -9.51
N ASP A 73 -3.95 -4.49 -10.20
CA ASP A 73 -5.04 -5.42 -9.89
C ASP A 73 -4.56 -6.53 -8.95
N PHE A 74 -5.25 -6.66 -7.81
CA PHE A 74 -4.93 -7.61 -6.75
C PHE A 74 -6.14 -8.45 -6.36
N TYR A 75 -5.89 -9.72 -6.04
CA TYR A 75 -6.90 -10.63 -5.52
C TYR A 75 -7.21 -10.33 -4.05
N VAL A 76 -8.45 -10.59 -3.62
CA VAL A 76 -8.97 -10.31 -2.26
C VAL A 76 -8.07 -10.85 -1.14
N SER A 77 -7.39 -11.97 -1.37
CA SER A 77 -6.47 -12.60 -0.39
C SER A 77 -5.20 -11.80 -0.11
N PHE A 78 -4.84 -10.86 -0.99
CA PHE A 78 -3.73 -9.93 -0.79
C PHE A 78 -4.16 -8.65 -0.10
N LEU A 79 -5.46 -8.44 0.11
CA LEU A 79 -6.00 -7.21 0.66
C LEU A 79 -6.46 -7.42 2.10
N LYS A 80 -6.38 -6.36 2.89
CA LYS A 80 -6.94 -6.31 4.24
C LYS A 80 -7.63 -4.96 4.43
N ILE A 81 -8.79 -4.94 5.08
CA ILE A 81 -9.50 -3.69 5.39
C ILE A 81 -8.58 -2.78 6.24
N PHE A 82 -8.49 -1.51 5.87
CA PHE A 82 -7.84 -0.50 6.68
C PHE A 82 -8.87 0.15 7.61
N HIS A 83 -8.67 0.02 8.92
CA HIS A 83 -9.51 0.67 9.91
C HIS A 83 -8.85 1.99 10.32
N LYS A 84 -9.47 3.10 9.95
CA LYS A 84 -9.03 4.44 10.37
C LYS A 84 -9.27 4.60 11.87
N ASP A 85 -8.22 4.93 12.61
CA ASP A 85 -8.34 5.30 14.02
C ASP A 85 -8.73 6.79 14.10
N LEU A 86 -9.96 7.09 14.48
CA LEU A 86 -10.51 8.45 14.45
C LEU A 86 -9.99 9.33 15.59
N LEU A 87 -9.39 8.74 16.63
CA LEU A 87 -8.95 9.46 17.84
C LEU A 87 -7.49 9.91 17.76
N ASP A 88 -6.66 9.22 16.98
CA ASP A 88 -5.23 9.50 16.87
C ASP A 88 -4.78 9.42 15.41
N THR A 89 -4.89 10.55 14.70
CA THR A 89 -4.49 10.65 13.30
C THR A 89 -2.96 10.48 13.14
N ALA A 90 -2.17 10.73 14.19
CA ALA A 90 -0.72 10.55 14.16
C ALA A 90 -0.31 9.08 14.07
N ARG A 91 -1.14 8.14 14.58
CA ARG A 91 -0.94 6.69 14.37
C ARG A 91 -1.23 6.23 12.94
N GLN A 92 -2.09 6.97 12.21
CA GLN A 92 -2.46 6.63 10.83
C GLN A 92 -1.30 6.86 9.87
N GLN A 93 -0.46 7.86 10.16
CA GLN A 93 0.84 7.99 9.52
C GLN A 93 1.80 7.05 10.23
N ALA A 94 1.91 5.82 9.72
CA ALA A 94 3.09 5.03 10.00
C ALA A 94 4.30 5.95 9.75
N GLN A 95 5.15 6.16 10.75
CA GLN A 95 6.42 6.88 10.66
C GLN A 95 7.38 6.08 9.77
N ARG A 96 6.99 5.84 8.53
CA ARG A 96 7.91 5.51 7.47
C ARG A 96 8.72 6.78 7.26
N THR A 97 10.04 6.66 7.32
CA THR A 97 10.85 7.44 6.38
C THR A 97 10.33 7.07 5.01
N SER A 98 9.49 7.93 4.45
CA SER A 98 8.84 7.64 3.18
C SER A 98 9.95 7.51 2.13
N SER A 99 9.80 6.53 1.26
CA SER A 99 10.61 6.47 0.03
C SER A 99 10.28 7.64 -0.93
N VAL A 100 9.35 8.51 -0.54
CA VAL A 100 8.92 9.75 -1.21
C VAL A 100 9.76 10.96 -0.75
N ILE A 101 10.18 11.01 0.52
CA ILE A 101 10.82 12.19 1.12
C ILE A 101 12.17 12.51 0.48
N TRP A 102 13.01 11.52 0.14
CA TRP A 102 14.33 11.80 -0.44
C TRP A 102 14.23 12.49 -1.81
N LYS A 103 13.25 12.13 -2.64
CA LYS A 103 13.06 12.76 -3.95
C LYS A 103 12.32 14.09 -3.88
N GLU A 104 11.31 14.22 -3.01
CA GLU A 104 10.62 15.49 -2.81
C GLU A 104 11.57 16.52 -2.20
N PHE A 105 12.46 16.10 -1.29
CA PHE A 105 13.52 16.91 -0.68
C PHE A 105 14.59 17.32 -1.71
N GLU A 106 15.11 16.39 -2.52
CA GLU A 106 16.06 16.74 -3.59
C GLU A 106 15.44 17.69 -4.61
N LYS A 107 14.18 17.48 -5.00
CA LYS A 107 13.49 18.31 -5.99
C LYS A 107 13.14 19.70 -5.44
N THR A 108 12.76 19.80 -4.16
CA THR A 108 12.54 21.10 -3.49
C THR A 108 13.85 21.83 -3.23
N MET A 109 14.93 21.14 -2.83
CA MET A 109 16.27 21.71 -2.69
C MET A 109 16.84 22.22 -4.02
N LEU A 110 16.69 21.44 -5.11
CA LEU A 110 17.11 21.88 -6.45
C LEU A 110 16.31 23.09 -6.92
N LYS A 111 15.02 23.17 -6.61
CA LYS A 111 14.18 24.32 -6.94
C LYS A 111 14.60 25.58 -6.16
N ILE A 112 14.93 25.44 -4.88
CA ILE A 112 15.43 26.56 -4.04
C ILE A 112 16.81 27.04 -4.52
N LEU A 113 17.72 26.11 -4.85
CA LEU A 113 19.06 26.43 -5.39
C LEU A 113 19.01 27.07 -6.79
N LEU A 114 18.04 26.72 -7.63
CA LEU A 114 17.82 27.34 -8.94
C LEU A 114 17.16 28.72 -8.85
N MET A 115 16.30 28.96 -7.86
CA MET A 115 15.65 30.26 -7.65
C MET A 115 16.55 31.30 -6.95
N GLY A 116 17.64 30.86 -6.31
CA GLY A 116 18.63 31.74 -5.67
C GLY A 116 19.87 32.07 -6.51
N LYS A 117 19.92 31.65 -7.78
CA LYS A 117 20.93 32.10 -8.76
C LYS A 117 20.39 33.33 -9.50
N ILE A 118 20.60 34.51 -8.93
CA ILE A 118 20.60 35.82 -9.60
C ILE A 118 22.02 36.37 -9.46
#